data_AF-A0ABD5QJS0-F1
#
_entry.id   AF-A0ABD5QJS0-F1
#
_cell.length_a   1.000
_cell.length_b   1.000
_cell.length_c   1.000
_cell.angle_alpha   90.00
_cell.angle_beta   90.00
_cell.angle_gamma   90.00
#
_symmetry.space_group_name_H-M   'P 1'
#
loop_
_entity.id
_entity.type
_entity.pdbx_description
1 polymer ?
#
loop_
_entity_poly.entity_id
_entity_poly.type
_entity_poly.pdbx_seq_one_letter_code
_entity_poly.pdbx_strand_id
1 'polypeptide(L)'
;MYEGSERELRFPLAVCVSYQQGNRGKHGLLVRAYVACDPPDRTPKEVEALYQKRSAIETAFRTMREARARTSTTDPTVRLLFVLVSFLLRNLWLIVRWGVLATPRRGGRALPVWFRFEVFREWIDHVLDDTLCRKWEAPTNGVGIPATYSQLDAG
;
A
#
# COMPACT_ATOMS: atom_id res chain seq x y z
N MET A 1 -31.17 -3.82 20.74
CA MET A 1 -31.41 -2.47 20.17
C MET A 1 -31.93 -2.48 18.73
N TYR A 2 -32.00 -3.63 18.03
CA TYR A 2 -32.69 -3.78 16.73
C TYR A 2 -33.40 -5.14 16.60
N GLU A 3 -33.77 -5.74 17.72
CA GLU A 3 -34.38 -7.08 17.76
C GLU A 3 -35.86 -6.97 17.35
N GLY A 4 -36.25 -7.65 16.28
CA GLY A 4 -37.60 -7.62 15.70
C GLY A 4 -37.87 -6.50 14.69
N SER A 5 -36.85 -5.81 14.19
CA SER A 5 -36.97 -4.72 13.22
C SER A 5 -36.72 -5.19 11.78
N GLU A 6 -37.28 -4.50 10.78
CA GLU A 6 -37.05 -4.73 9.34
C GLU A 6 -35.55 -4.59 8.94
N ARG A 7 -34.72 -4.02 9.83
CA ARG A 7 -33.26 -3.91 9.69
C ARG A 7 -32.47 -4.99 10.46
N GLU A 8 -33.14 -5.97 11.05
CA GLU A 8 -32.48 -7.11 11.69
C GLU A 8 -31.85 -8.01 10.61
N LEU A 9 -30.52 -8.03 10.56
CA LEU A 9 -29.77 -8.91 9.66
C LEU A 9 -29.16 -10.05 10.48
N ARG A 10 -29.58 -11.29 10.21
CA ARG A 10 -28.97 -12.49 10.81
C ARG A 10 -27.94 -13.05 9.83
N PHE A 11 -26.71 -13.14 10.28
CA PHE A 11 -25.62 -13.70 9.48
C PHE A 11 -24.76 -14.66 10.31
N PRO A 12 -24.23 -15.72 9.69
CA PRO A 12 -23.31 -16.63 10.34
C PRO A 12 -22.00 -15.91 10.70
N LEU A 13 -21.55 -16.10 11.94
CA LEU A 13 -20.31 -15.53 12.44
C LEU A 13 -19.28 -16.65 12.72
N ALA A 14 -18.19 -16.65 11.97
CA ALA A 14 -17.04 -17.51 12.24
C ALA A 14 -16.12 -16.83 13.26
N VAL A 15 -15.99 -17.43 14.45
CA VAL A 15 -15.08 -16.93 15.50
C VAL A 15 -13.81 -17.76 15.50
N CYS A 16 -12.68 -17.10 15.30
CA CYS A 16 -11.35 -17.68 15.37
C CYS A 16 -10.61 -17.15 16.59
N VAL A 17 -10.06 -18.08 17.37
CA VAL A 17 -9.22 -17.77 18.51
C VAL A 17 -7.81 -18.26 18.20
N SER A 18 -6.84 -17.35 18.26
CA SER A 18 -5.43 -17.66 18.04
C SER A 18 -4.61 -17.16 19.22
N TYR A 19 -3.59 -17.92 19.63
CA TYR A 19 -2.70 -17.51 20.71
C TYR A 19 -1.54 -16.69 20.16
N GLN A 20 -1.34 -15.47 20.67
CA GLN A 20 -0.18 -14.64 20.34
C GLN A 20 1.02 -15.17 21.12
N GLN A 21 1.76 -16.11 20.53
CA GLN A 21 3.01 -16.68 21.06
C GLN A 21 4.16 -15.66 21.03
N GLY A 22 4.01 -14.50 21.67
CA GLY A 22 5.02 -13.42 21.63
C GLY A 22 5.15 -12.74 20.26
N ASN A 23 4.22 -12.98 19.34
CA ASN A 23 4.22 -12.34 18.02
C ASN A 23 4.07 -10.82 18.21
N ARG A 24 5.01 -10.05 17.64
CA ARG A 24 5.13 -8.58 17.83
C ARG A 24 5.22 -8.14 19.30
N GLY A 25 5.78 -8.98 20.18
CA GLY A 25 5.94 -8.67 21.61
C GLY A 25 4.64 -8.70 22.41
N LYS A 26 3.57 -9.26 21.85
CA LYS A 26 2.27 -9.38 22.50
C LYS A 26 2.06 -10.81 22.96
N HIS A 27 1.56 -10.94 24.19
CA HIS A 27 1.19 -12.21 24.81
C HIS A 27 -0.32 -12.19 25.08
N GLY A 28 -1.02 -13.28 24.73
CA GLY A 28 -2.46 -13.42 25.01
C GLY A 28 -3.28 -13.99 23.86
N LEU A 29 -4.58 -14.12 24.09
CA LEU A 29 -5.56 -14.61 23.11
C LEU A 29 -5.96 -13.49 22.16
N LEU A 30 -5.86 -13.75 20.85
CA LEU A 30 -6.42 -12.93 19.80
C LEU A 30 -7.71 -13.57 19.31
N VAL A 31 -8.84 -12.95 19.66
CA VAL A 31 -10.16 -13.33 19.16
C VAL A 31 -10.48 -12.49 17.92
N ARG A 32 -10.84 -13.16 16.83
CA ARG A 32 -11.22 -12.55 15.55
C ARG A 32 -12.56 -13.12 15.12
N ALA A 33 -13.47 -12.25 14.70
CA ALA A 33 -14.78 -12.64 14.22
C ALA A 33 -14.94 -12.23 12.75
N TYR A 34 -15.42 -13.15 11.93
CA TYR A 34 -15.59 -12.97 10.48
C TYR A 34 -17.03 -13.30 10.11
N VAL A 35 -17.67 -12.43 9.34
CA VAL A 35 -19.02 -12.65 8.82
C VAL A 35 -18.93 -13.52 7.57
N ALA A 36 -19.56 -14.69 7.55
CA ALA A 36 -19.55 -15.56 6.37
C ALA A 36 -20.99 -15.75 5.89
N CYS A 37 -21.37 -15.10 4.79
CA CYS A 37 -22.76 -15.14 4.29
C CYS A 37 -23.18 -16.49 3.68
N ASP A 38 -22.34 -17.52 3.69
CA ASP A 38 -22.70 -18.85 3.15
C ASP A 38 -21.79 -19.98 3.68
N PRO A 39 -22.11 -20.66 4.81
CA PRO A 39 -21.25 -21.71 5.35
C PRO A 39 -22.05 -22.99 5.66
N PRO A 40 -22.02 -24.00 4.77
CA PRO A 40 -22.25 -25.36 5.24
C PRO A 40 -20.94 -26.00 5.75
N ASP A 41 -19.82 -25.85 5.03
CA ASP A 41 -18.69 -26.80 5.19
C ASP A 41 -17.32 -26.20 5.53
N ARG A 42 -17.21 -24.88 5.78
CA ARG A 42 -15.89 -24.27 6.07
C ARG A 42 -15.62 -24.13 7.54
N THR A 43 -14.47 -24.61 7.97
CA THR A 43 -13.97 -24.40 9.33
C THR A 43 -13.67 -22.91 9.57
N PRO A 44 -13.76 -22.42 10.83
CA PRO A 44 -13.43 -21.03 11.13
C PRO A 44 -12.03 -20.62 10.64
N LYS A 45 -11.05 -21.52 10.74
CA LYS A 45 -9.68 -21.26 10.25
C LYS A 45 -9.61 -21.06 8.73
N GLU A 46 -10.41 -21.78 7.95
CA GLU A 46 -10.48 -21.57 6.50
C GLU A 46 -11.12 -20.23 6.17
N VAL A 47 -12.14 -19.82 6.92
CA VAL A 47 -12.74 -18.48 6.80
C VAL A 47 -11.70 -17.41 7.11
N GLU A 48 -10.91 -17.56 8.18
CA GLU A 48 -9.81 -16.65 8.48
C GLU A 48 -8.80 -16.60 7.32
N ALA A 49 -8.39 -17.73 6.75
CA ALA A 49 -7.43 -17.76 5.65
C ALA A 49 -7.94 -17.04 4.38
N LEU A 50 -9.24 -17.17 4.06
CA LEU A 50 -9.87 -16.44 2.96
C LEU A 50 -9.88 -14.93 3.23
N TYR A 51 -10.25 -14.53 4.45
CA TYR A 51 -10.24 -13.13 4.85
C TYR A 51 -8.83 -12.53 4.84
N GLN A 52 -7.83 -13.29 5.29
CA GLN A 52 -6.42 -12.87 5.19
C GLN A 52 -5.99 -12.69 3.74
N LYS A 53 -6.34 -13.62 2.83
CA LYS A 53 -6.07 -13.47 1.39
C LYS A 53 -6.73 -12.23 0.80
N ARG A 54 -8.01 -12.00 1.10
CA ARG A 54 -8.75 -10.80 0.65
C ARG A 54 -8.11 -9.52 1.18
N SER A 55 -7.79 -9.48 2.47
CA SER A 55 -7.14 -8.33 3.10
C SER A 55 -5.76 -8.06 2.50
N ALA A 56 -4.99 -9.11 2.18
CA ALA A 56 -3.71 -8.98 1.50
C ALA A 56 -3.86 -8.38 0.09
N ILE A 57 -4.87 -8.83 -0.68
CA ILE A 57 -5.20 -8.25 -1.99
C ILE A 57 -5.59 -6.78 -1.85
N GLU A 58 -6.50 -6.45 -0.94
CA GLU A 58 -6.95 -5.07 -0.73
C GLU A 58 -5.79 -4.16 -0.33
N THR A 59 -4.94 -4.61 0.59
CA THR A 59 -3.74 -3.88 0.99
C THR A 59 -2.80 -3.68 -0.19
N ALA A 60 -2.63 -4.69 -1.05
CA ALA A 60 -1.82 -4.55 -2.27
C ALA A 60 -2.37 -3.49 -3.21
N PHE A 61 -3.69 -3.46 -3.41
CA PHE A 61 -4.35 -2.43 -4.22
C PHE A 61 -4.26 -1.03 -3.60
N ARG A 62 -4.35 -0.90 -2.27
CA ARG A 62 -4.17 0.38 -1.57
C ARG A 62 -2.76 0.93 -1.77
N THR A 63 -1.73 0.14 -1.50
CA THR A 63 -0.33 0.57 -1.69
C THR A 63 -0.01 0.81 -3.17
N MET A 64 -0.52 -0.02 -4.10
CA MET A 64 -0.31 0.19 -5.54
C MET A 64 -0.89 1.52 -6.02
N ARG A 65 -2.06 1.93 -5.50
CA ARG A 65 -2.68 3.22 -5.84
C ARG A 65 -1.80 4.42 -5.47
N GLU A 66 -0.95 4.31 -4.45
CA GLU A 66 -0.02 5.38 -4.09
C GLU A 66 1.07 5.59 -5.16
N ALA A 67 1.50 4.54 -5.87
CA ALA A 67 2.47 4.66 -6.96
C ALA A 67 1.81 4.75 -8.35
N ARG A 68 0.49 4.92 -8.41
CA ARG A 68 -0.23 5.01 -9.68
C ARG A 68 -0.09 6.40 -10.28
N ALA A 69 0.51 6.46 -11.47
CA ALA A 69 0.50 7.65 -12.29
C ALA A 69 -0.94 8.09 -12.57
N ARG A 70 -1.25 9.36 -12.29
CA ARG A 70 -2.53 9.96 -12.70
C ARG A 70 -2.39 10.39 -14.14
N THR A 71 -3.16 9.77 -15.02
CA THR A 71 -3.20 10.13 -16.45
C THR A 71 -4.59 10.58 -16.85
N SER A 72 -4.67 11.60 -17.71
CA SER A 72 -5.91 12.10 -18.32
C SER A 72 -6.32 11.30 -19.57
N THR A 73 -5.50 10.35 -20.00
CA THR A 73 -5.74 9.50 -21.17
C THR A 73 -6.97 8.59 -20.99
N THR A 74 -7.83 8.57 -22.02
CA THR A 74 -9.05 7.74 -22.08
C THR A 74 -8.77 6.31 -22.54
N ASP A 75 -7.61 6.05 -23.18
CA ASP A 75 -7.23 4.72 -23.67
C ASP A 75 -7.08 3.70 -22.51
N PRO A 76 -7.88 2.61 -22.52
CA PRO A 76 -7.80 1.56 -21.50
C PRO A 76 -6.45 0.84 -21.47
N THR A 77 -5.76 0.71 -22.60
CA THR A 77 -4.47 0.02 -22.73
C THR A 77 -3.39 0.76 -21.96
N VAL A 78 -3.30 2.07 -22.17
CA VAL A 78 -2.38 2.97 -21.46
C VAL A 78 -2.68 2.96 -19.96
N ARG A 79 -3.96 2.99 -19.58
CA ARG A 79 -4.37 2.91 -18.17
C ARG A 79 -3.97 1.60 -17.51
N LEU A 80 -4.08 0.47 -18.23
CA LEU A 80 -3.66 -0.84 -17.75
C LEU A 80 -2.14 -0.92 -17.61
N LEU A 81 -1.38 -0.39 -18.58
CA LEU A 81 0.07 -0.30 -18.51
C LEU A 81 0.51 0.39 -17.22
N PHE A 82 -0.06 1.56 -16.90
CA PHE A 82 0.27 2.25 -15.64
C PHE A 82 -0.08 1.44 -14.40
N VAL A 83 -1.18 0.69 -14.39
CA VAL A 83 -1.52 -0.20 -13.27
C VAL A 83 -0.45 -1.30 -13.11
N LEU A 84 -0.02 -1.92 -14.22
CA LEU A 84 1.05 -2.93 -14.20
C LEU A 84 2.36 -2.34 -13.70
N VAL A 85 2.76 -1.16 -14.19
CA VAL A 85 3.96 -0.45 -13.73
C VAL A 85 3.90 -0.18 -12.22
N SER A 86 2.75 0.26 -11.70
CA SER A 86 2.60 0.49 -10.25
C SER A 86 2.70 -0.78 -9.41
N PHE A 87 2.19 -1.91 -9.92
CA PHE A 87 2.40 -3.21 -9.28
C PHE A 87 3.87 -3.64 -9.33
N LEU A 88 4.57 -3.39 -10.43
CA LEU A 88 6.01 -3.67 -10.56
C LEU A 88 6.82 -2.86 -9.54
N LEU A 89 6.55 -1.55 -9.41
CA LEU A 89 7.20 -0.69 -8.41
C LEU A 89 6.96 -1.20 -6.98
N ARG A 90 5.72 -1.59 -6.66
CA ARG A 90 5.39 -2.19 -5.36
C ARG A 90 6.17 -3.50 -5.11
N ASN A 91 6.28 -4.37 -6.12
CA ASN A 91 7.02 -5.61 -6.00
C ASN A 91 8.53 -5.37 -5.85
N LEU A 92 9.09 -4.42 -6.60
CA LEU A 92 10.49 -4.02 -6.48
C LEU A 92 10.80 -3.52 -5.07
N TRP A 93 9.93 -2.67 -4.49
CA TRP A 93 10.06 -2.24 -3.10
C TRP A 93 10.10 -3.42 -2.14
N LEU A 94 9.22 -4.42 -2.29
CA LEU A 94 9.22 -5.62 -1.44
C LEU A 94 10.51 -6.43 -1.57
N ILE A 95 11.01 -6.59 -2.80
CA ILE A 95 12.26 -7.30 -3.08
C ILE A 95 13.44 -6.58 -2.45
N VAL A 96 13.56 -5.26 -2.61
CA VAL A 96 14.64 -4.47 -1.98
C VAL A 96 14.54 -4.54 -0.46
N ARG A 97 13.33 -4.34 0.07
CA ARG A 97 13.09 -4.36 1.51
C ARG A 97 13.41 -5.71 2.14
N TRP A 98 13.11 -6.82 1.47
CA TRP A 98 13.27 -8.17 2.01
C TRP A 98 14.59 -8.84 1.64
N GLY A 99 15.12 -8.55 0.45
CA GLY A 99 16.33 -9.15 -0.11
C GLY A 99 17.59 -8.38 0.24
N VAL A 100 17.54 -7.04 0.24
CA VAL A 100 18.71 -6.18 0.44
C VAL A 100 18.77 -5.64 1.87
N LEU A 101 17.66 -5.07 2.34
CA LEU A 101 17.65 -4.35 3.62
C LEU A 101 17.30 -5.22 4.83
N ALA A 102 16.79 -6.43 4.62
CA ALA A 102 16.36 -7.25 5.74
C ALA A 102 17.55 -7.95 6.39
N THR A 103 17.76 -7.71 7.67
CA THR A 103 18.84 -8.35 8.43
C THR A 103 18.42 -9.79 8.81
N PRO A 104 19.27 -10.81 8.57
CA PRO A 104 18.99 -12.17 9.02
C PRO A 104 18.92 -12.23 10.55
N ARG A 105 17.89 -12.89 11.10
CA ARG A 105 17.69 -13.07 12.54
C ARG A 105 17.21 -14.50 12.83
N ARG A 106 17.52 -15.06 14.01
CA ARG A 106 16.96 -16.36 14.41
C ARG A 106 15.43 -16.27 14.42
N GLY A 107 14.78 -17.07 13.57
CA GLY A 107 13.32 -17.08 13.39
C GLY A 107 12.77 -16.18 12.27
N GLY A 108 13.60 -15.55 11.43
CA GLY A 108 13.13 -14.82 10.25
C GLY A 108 14.08 -13.73 9.76
N ARG A 109 13.55 -12.71 9.08
CA ARG A 109 14.31 -11.51 8.71
C ARG A 109 13.71 -10.29 9.40
N ALA A 110 14.55 -9.44 9.96
CA ALA A 110 14.13 -8.15 10.51
C ALA A 110 13.96 -7.17 9.35
N LEU A 111 12.73 -6.77 9.05
CA LEU A 111 12.48 -5.77 8.03
C LEU A 111 12.71 -4.37 8.61
N PRO A 112 13.36 -3.45 7.87
CA PRO A 112 13.48 -2.06 8.28
C PRO A 112 12.10 -1.42 8.40
N VAL A 113 11.89 -0.68 9.50
CA VAL A 113 10.67 0.10 9.76
C VAL A 113 10.72 1.45 9.05
N TRP A 114 11.93 2.03 8.90
CA TRP A 114 12.15 3.31 8.24
C TRP A 114 11.91 3.26 6.72
N PHE A 115 12.16 2.11 6.08
CA PHE A 115 11.99 1.94 4.63
C PHE A 115 10.52 1.63 4.26
N ARG A 116 9.69 2.67 4.37
CA ARG A 116 8.29 2.66 3.93
C ARG A 116 8.22 2.82 2.40
N PHE A 117 7.03 2.53 1.84
CA PHE A 117 6.82 2.66 0.40
C PHE A 117 6.98 4.10 -0.09
N GLU A 118 6.59 5.08 0.73
CA GLU A 118 6.78 6.52 0.46
C GLU A 118 8.24 6.87 0.16
N VAL A 119 9.17 6.45 1.03
CA VAL A 119 10.62 6.68 0.88
C VAL A 119 11.15 6.04 -0.41
N PHE A 120 10.67 4.84 -0.74
CA PHE A 120 11.04 4.20 -2.00
C PHE A 120 10.60 5.00 -3.22
N ARG A 121 9.39 5.58 -3.21
CA ARG A 121 8.94 6.44 -4.32
C ARG A 121 9.79 7.70 -4.44
N GLU A 122 10.13 8.35 -3.32
CA GLU A 122 11.00 9.53 -3.32
C GLU A 122 12.38 9.22 -3.90
N TRP A 123 12.95 8.07 -3.57
CA TRP A 123 14.21 7.63 -4.17
C TRP A 123 14.11 7.40 -5.67
N ILE A 124 13.03 6.74 -6.12
CA ILE A 124 12.79 6.54 -7.56
C ILE A 124 12.62 7.88 -8.27
N ASP A 125 11.86 8.81 -7.69
CA ASP A 125 11.66 10.15 -8.26
C ASP A 125 12.97 10.93 -8.35
N HIS A 126 13.80 10.89 -7.31
CA HIS A 126 15.12 11.53 -7.30
C HIS A 126 16.06 10.94 -8.37
N VAL A 127 16.12 9.62 -8.49
CA VAL A 127 16.95 8.95 -9.52
C VAL A 127 16.43 9.27 -10.92
N LEU A 128 15.11 9.31 -11.12
CA LEU A 128 14.52 9.69 -12.40
C LEU A 128 14.81 11.16 -12.74
N ASP A 129 14.79 12.05 -11.76
CA ASP A 129 15.11 13.47 -11.94
C ASP A 129 16.56 13.67 -12.38
N ASP A 130 17.48 12.96 -11.73
CA ASP A 130 18.91 12.95 -12.05
C ASP A 130 19.20 12.35 -13.44
N THR A 131 18.63 11.18 -13.75
CA THR A 131 18.89 10.51 -15.04
C THR A 131 18.20 11.16 -16.23
N LEU A 132 17.01 11.73 -16.04
CA LEU A 132 16.25 12.35 -17.12
C LEU A 132 16.46 13.86 -17.21
N CYS A 133 17.25 14.45 -16.31
CA CYS A 133 17.52 15.90 -16.21
C CYS A 133 16.25 16.69 -16.45
N ARG A 134 15.22 16.47 -15.64
CA ARG A 134 13.84 16.89 -15.92
C ARG A 134 13.76 18.40 -16.15
N LYS A 135 13.82 18.82 -17.41
CA LYS A 135 13.64 20.21 -17.81
C LYS A 135 12.15 20.50 -17.84
N TRP A 136 11.70 21.33 -16.91
CA TRP A 136 10.39 21.94 -16.97
C TRP A 136 10.50 23.22 -17.81
N GLU A 137 9.81 23.28 -18.94
CA GLU A 137 9.59 24.52 -19.66
C GLU A 137 8.23 25.05 -19.20
N ALA A 138 8.24 26.03 -18.29
CA ALA A 138 7.03 26.76 -17.95
C ALA A 138 6.86 27.88 -18.98
N PRO A 139 5.72 27.96 -19.70
CA PRO A 139 5.42 29.13 -20.51
C PRO A 139 5.31 30.32 -19.55
N THR A 140 6.31 31.19 -19.55
CA THR A 140 6.23 32.49 -18.90
C THR A 140 5.23 33.35 -19.66
N ASN A 141 4.58 34.29 -18.95
CA ASN A 141 3.53 35.15 -19.50
C ASN A 141 4.05 36.17 -20.55
N GLY A 142 5.18 35.90 -21.21
CA GLY A 142 5.91 36.83 -22.08
C GLY A 142 6.60 37.99 -21.34
N VAL A 143 6.24 38.20 -20.08
CA VAL A 143 6.92 39.11 -19.16
C VAL A 143 8.02 38.31 -18.50
N GLY A 144 9.29 38.67 -18.76
CA GLY A 144 10.44 38.05 -18.09
C GLY A 144 10.29 38.06 -16.56
N ILE A 145 11.10 37.26 -15.86
CA ILE A 145 11.08 37.21 -14.40
C ILE A 145 11.22 38.65 -13.87
N PRO A 146 10.28 39.17 -13.06
CA PRO A 146 10.38 40.51 -12.51
C PRO A 146 11.71 40.67 -11.76
N ALA A 147 12.40 41.78 -11.98
CA ALA A 147 13.73 42.06 -11.39
C ALA A 147 13.75 42.01 -9.85
N THR A 148 12.57 42.02 -9.21
CA THR A 148 12.40 41.85 -7.77
C THR A 148 12.83 40.46 -7.27
N TYR A 149 12.77 39.41 -8.10
CA TYR A 149 13.25 38.08 -7.70
C TYR A 149 14.76 37.92 -7.82
N SER A 150 15.42 38.69 -8.69
CA SER A 150 16.88 38.66 -8.86
C SER A 150 17.65 39.24 -7.66
N GLN A 151 16.98 40.01 -6.80
CA GLN A 151 17.59 40.61 -5.61
C GLN A 151 17.59 39.71 -4.37
N LEU A 152 16.86 38.59 -4.40
CA LEU A 152 16.78 37.66 -3.26
C LEU A 152 17.92 36.63 -3.21
N ASP A 153 18.62 36.42 -4.32
CA ASP A 153 19.74 35.45 -4.41
C ASP A 153 21.12 36.08 -4.12
N ALA A 154 21.17 37.36 -3.73
CA ALA A 154 22.40 38.11 -3.47
C ALA A 154 22.64 38.44 -1.97
N GLY A 155 21.92 37.79 -1.06
CA GLY A 155 22.02 37.97 0.40
C GLY A 155 22.58 36.76 1.12
#